data_AF-A0A2R4UPQ1-F1
#
_entry.id   AF-A0A2R4UPQ1-F1
#
_cell.length_a   1.000
_cell.length_b   1.000
_cell.length_c   1.000
_cell.angle_alpha   90.00
_cell.angle_beta   90.00
_cell.angle_gamma   90.00
#
_symmetry.space_group_name_H-M   'P 1'
#
loop_
_entity.id
_entity.type
_entity.pdbx_description
1 polymer ?
#
loop_
_entity_poly.entity_id
_entity_poly.type
_entity_poly.pdbx_seq_one_letter_code
_entity_poly.pdbx_strand_id
1 'polypeptide(L)'
;MNKFTVAVIAGLISFTGFNLQAATPEQECKKLQDDYNLIYASKGFCFKDADAKAKYGNENCHTTKPKFSDKEQQRLDQIKARQKELNCK
;
A
#
# COMPACT_ATOMS: atom_id res chain seq x y z
N MET A 1 24.58 19.32 -53.96
CA MET A 1 23.46 19.24 -53.00
C MET A 1 23.01 17.80 -52.91
N ASN A 2 23.29 17.09 -51.82
CA ASN A 2 22.31 16.28 -51.08
C ASN A 2 22.93 15.90 -49.74
N LYS A 3 22.28 16.30 -48.66
CA LYS A 3 22.79 16.29 -47.29
C LYS A 3 21.99 15.25 -46.52
N PHE A 4 22.53 14.05 -46.34
CA PHE A 4 21.96 13.07 -45.41
C PHE A 4 23.09 12.42 -44.62
N THR A 5 23.86 13.27 -43.94
CA THR A 5 24.68 12.89 -42.80
C THR A 5 23.88 13.25 -41.55
N VAL A 6 23.12 12.31 -41.01
CA VAL A 6 22.58 12.43 -39.65
C VAL A 6 22.97 11.16 -38.87
N ALA A 7 24.12 11.29 -38.24
CA ALA A 7 24.51 10.80 -36.92
C ALA A 7 23.85 9.51 -36.41
N VAL A 8 24.61 8.44 -36.62
CA VAL A 8 24.88 7.32 -35.71
C VAL A 8 24.88 7.74 -34.22
N ILE A 9 24.09 7.02 -33.43
CA ILE A 9 24.29 6.67 -32.00
C ILE A 9 24.51 7.85 -31.03
N ALA A 10 23.41 8.33 -30.47
CA ALA A 10 23.38 8.81 -29.08
C ALA A 10 22.22 8.11 -28.36
N GLY A 11 22.37 6.79 -28.18
CA GLY A 11 21.59 6.02 -27.23
C GLY A 11 21.98 6.43 -25.81
N LEU A 12 21.59 7.64 -25.40
CA LEU A 12 21.59 8.04 -24.01
C LEU A 12 20.41 7.33 -23.37
N ILE A 13 20.76 6.23 -22.73
CA ILE A 13 19.99 5.55 -21.71
C ILE A 13 19.59 6.59 -20.65
N SER A 14 18.47 7.25 -20.88
CA SER A 14 17.68 7.82 -19.80
C SER A 14 16.78 6.71 -19.26
N PHE A 15 17.40 5.64 -18.74
CA PHE A 15 16.80 4.95 -17.60
C PHE A 15 16.85 5.98 -16.48
N THR A 16 15.88 6.89 -16.47
CA THR A 16 15.53 7.61 -15.26
C THR A 16 15.26 6.51 -14.25
N GLY A 17 16.21 6.36 -13.33
CA GLY A 17 16.10 5.41 -12.25
C GLY A 17 14.71 5.60 -11.66
N PHE A 18 13.88 4.56 -11.79
CA PHE A 18 12.78 4.40 -10.86
C PHE A 18 13.45 4.51 -9.51
N ASN A 19 13.21 5.64 -8.85
CA ASN A 19 13.58 5.82 -7.47
C ASN A 19 12.75 4.77 -6.75
N LEU A 20 13.31 3.58 -6.58
CA LEU A 20 13.03 2.74 -5.43
C LEU A 20 13.53 3.55 -4.23
N GLN A 21 12.82 4.64 -3.91
CA GLN A 21 12.81 5.15 -2.56
C GLN A 21 12.28 3.96 -1.77
N ALA A 22 13.18 3.23 -1.10
CA ALA A 22 12.80 2.34 -0.05
C ALA A 22 11.87 3.17 0.86
N ALA A 23 10.60 2.76 0.95
CA ALA A 23 9.68 3.42 1.85
C ALA A 23 10.36 3.45 3.22
N THR A 24 10.35 4.60 3.89
CA THR A 24 10.90 4.64 5.24
C THR A 24 10.13 3.64 6.09
N PRO A 25 10.73 3.06 7.13
CA PRO A 25 10.02 2.13 8.01
C PRO A 25 8.68 2.70 8.51
N GLU A 26 8.57 4.01 8.77
CA GLU A 26 7.30 4.63 9.16
C GLU A 26 6.26 4.64 8.03
N GLN A 27 6.69 4.88 6.79
CA GLN A 27 5.79 4.85 5.63
C GLN A 27 5.31 3.42 5.34
N GLU A 28 6.17 2.42 5.50
CA GLU A 28 5.78 1.01 5.40
C GLU A 28 4.80 0.63 6.51
N CYS A 29 5.03 1.06 7.74
CA CYS A 29 4.09 0.86 8.86
C CYS A 29 2.71 1.46 8.58
N LYS A 30 2.66 2.70 8.08
CA LYS A 30 1.38 3.34 7.68
C LYS A 30 0.67 2.54 6.60
N LYS A 31 1.40 2.10 5.57
CA LYS A 31 0.83 1.28 4.50
C LYS A 31 0.28 -0.05 5.02
N LEU A 32 1.03 -0.73 5.89
CA LEU A 32 0.58 -1.98 6.50
C LEU A 32 -0.68 -1.78 7.35
N GLN A 33 -0.74 -0.70 8.12
CA GLN A 33 -1.94 -0.34 8.89
C GLN A 33 -3.13 -0.01 7.98
N ASP A 34 -2.86 0.65 6.86
CA ASP A 34 -3.89 0.95 5.87
C ASP A 34 -4.44 -0.31 5.20
N ASP A 35 -3.56 -1.23 4.78
CA ASP A 35 -3.94 -2.54 4.23
C ASP A 35 -4.76 -3.35 5.25
N TYR A 36 -4.36 -3.32 6.54
CA TYR A 36 -5.11 -3.95 7.63
C TYR A 36 -6.53 -3.39 7.72
N ASN A 37 -6.65 -2.06 7.76
CA ASN A 37 -7.94 -1.39 7.88
C ASN A 37 -8.81 -1.60 6.63
N LEU A 38 -8.25 -1.63 5.43
CA LEU A 38 -8.99 -1.92 4.20
C LEU A 38 -9.62 -3.32 4.22
N ILE A 39 -8.89 -4.32 4.71
CA ILE A 39 -9.44 -5.68 4.88
C ILE A 39 -10.59 -5.67 5.89
N TYR A 40 -10.50 -4.90 6.97
CA TYR A 40 -11.61 -4.76 7.93
C TYR A 40 -12.81 -4.04 7.32
N ALA A 41 -12.57 -2.95 6.59
CA ALA A 41 -13.60 -2.16 5.92
C ALA A 41 -14.37 -3.00 4.90
N SER A 42 -13.68 -3.84 4.12
CA SER A 42 -14.30 -4.71 3.12
C SER A 42 -15.24 -5.75 3.74
N LYS A 43 -15.04 -6.10 5.02
CA LYS A 43 -15.94 -6.97 5.79
C LYS A 43 -17.05 -6.22 6.54
N GLY A 44 -17.23 -4.93 6.25
CA GLY A 44 -18.24 -4.09 6.87
C GLY A 44 -17.94 -3.74 8.32
N PHE A 45 -16.66 -3.70 8.71
CA PHE A 45 -16.27 -3.27 10.05
C PHE A 45 -16.64 -1.81 10.30
N CYS A 46 -17.31 -1.54 11.41
CA CYS A 46 -17.60 -0.18 11.86
C CYS A 46 -16.43 0.40 12.65
N PHE A 47 -15.65 1.26 12.02
CA PHE A 47 -14.56 1.98 12.69
C PHE A 47 -15.10 2.90 13.77
N LYS A 48 -14.38 3.01 14.89
CA LYS A 48 -14.71 3.95 15.99
C LYS A 48 -13.95 5.26 15.87
N ASP A 49 -12.71 5.16 15.41
CA ASP A 49 -11.78 6.26 15.22
C ASP A 49 -12.25 7.23 14.11
N ALA A 50 -12.09 8.53 14.34
CA ALA A 50 -12.57 9.57 13.42
C ALA A 50 -11.77 9.60 12.11
N ASP A 51 -10.45 9.40 12.18
CA ASP A 51 -9.58 9.38 11.00
C ASP A 51 -9.86 8.14 10.17
N ALA A 52 -10.03 6.98 10.82
CA ALA A 52 -10.39 5.75 10.12
C ALA A 52 -11.78 5.84 9.46
N LYS A 53 -12.76 6.47 10.13
CA LYS A 53 -14.08 6.74 9.52
C LYS A 53 -13.97 7.63 8.30
N ALA A 54 -13.21 8.72 8.39
CA ALA A 54 -13.02 9.65 7.28
C ALA A 54 -12.29 9.00 6.10
N LYS A 55 -11.35 8.07 6.38
CA LYS A 55 -10.52 7.42 5.36
C LYS A 55 -11.17 6.18 4.72
N TYR A 56 -11.81 5.34 5.52
CA TYR A 56 -12.36 4.05 5.08
C TYR A 56 -13.89 4.03 4.96
N GLY A 57 -14.55 5.08 5.46
CA GLY A 57 -16.00 5.19 5.48
C GLY A 57 -16.64 4.31 6.55
N ASN A 58 -17.84 4.70 6.96
CA ASN A 58 -18.72 3.88 7.80
C ASN A 58 -20.16 3.82 7.26
N GLU A 59 -20.41 4.38 6.07
CA GLU A 59 -21.74 4.50 5.46
C GLU A 59 -22.51 3.16 5.43
N ASN A 60 -21.78 2.05 5.17
CA ASN A 60 -22.33 0.71 4.95
C ASN A 60 -21.74 -0.34 5.91
N CYS A 61 -21.19 0.10 7.04
CA CYS A 61 -20.67 -0.83 8.03
C CYS A 61 -21.84 -1.51 8.77
N HIS A 62 -21.64 -2.77 9.20
CA HIS A 62 -22.70 -3.57 9.83
C HIS A 62 -22.18 -4.53 10.90
N THR A 63 -20.87 -4.56 11.17
CA THR A 63 -20.29 -5.44 12.18
C THR A 63 -19.14 -4.78 12.93
N THR A 64 -18.94 -5.18 14.18
CA THR A 64 -17.74 -4.87 14.97
C THR A 64 -16.81 -6.08 15.10
N LYS A 65 -17.22 -7.23 14.56
CA LYS A 65 -16.50 -8.50 14.61
C LYS A 65 -16.64 -9.20 13.25
N PRO A 66 -16.00 -8.67 12.20
CA PRO A 66 -16.02 -9.30 10.87
C PRO A 66 -15.44 -10.71 10.93
N LYS A 67 -16.02 -11.61 10.14
CA LYS A 67 -15.47 -12.94 9.92
C LYS A 67 -14.62 -12.91 8.67
N PHE A 68 -13.39 -13.36 8.79
CA PHE A 68 -12.43 -13.46 7.68
C PHE A 68 -12.39 -14.90 7.17
N SER A 69 -12.19 -15.06 5.86
CA SER A 69 -11.75 -16.32 5.29
C SER A 69 -10.32 -16.66 5.72
N ASP A 70 -9.90 -17.91 5.57
CA ASP A 70 -8.53 -18.33 5.92
C ASP A 70 -7.46 -17.51 5.19
N LYS A 71 -7.71 -17.15 3.92
CA LYS A 71 -6.80 -16.31 3.13
C LYS A 71 -6.72 -14.88 3.65
N GLU A 72 -7.85 -14.29 4.02
CA GLU A 72 -7.89 -12.95 4.62
C GLU A 72 -7.20 -12.96 5.99
N GLN A 73 -7.45 -13.99 6.80
CA GLN A 73 -6.80 -14.16 8.09
C GLN A 73 -5.28 -14.31 7.94
N GLN A 74 -4.82 -15.15 7.01
CA GLN A 74 -3.40 -15.30 6.68
C GLN A 74 -2.78 -13.96 6.27
N ARG A 75 -3.51 -13.14 5.49
CA ARG A 75 -3.03 -11.81 5.09
C ARG A 75 -2.92 -10.86 6.28
N LEU A 76 -3.90 -10.86 7.18
CA LEU A 76 -3.86 -10.06 8.42
C LEU A 76 -2.68 -10.48 9.31
N ASP A 77 -2.41 -11.78 9.41
CA ASP A 77 -1.31 -12.29 10.22
C ASP A 77 0.05 -11.93 9.61
N GLN A 78 0.19 -11.98 8.28
CA GLN A 78 1.37 -11.46 7.57
C GLN A 78 1.59 -9.97 7.82
N ILE A 79 0.52 -9.17 7.75
CA ILE A 79 0.60 -7.73 8.03
C ILE A 79 1.08 -7.48 9.46
N LYS A 80 0.49 -8.17 10.45
CA LYS A 80 0.91 -8.07 11.86
C LYS A 80 2.35 -8.49 12.07
N ALA A 81 2.79 -9.57 11.42
CA ALA A 81 4.17 -10.04 11.51
C ALA A 81 5.14 -8.97 10.97
N ARG A 82 4.84 -8.39 9.80
CA ARG A 82 5.62 -7.28 9.22
C ARG A 82 5.62 -6.05 10.10
N GLN A 83 4.47 -5.67 10.67
CA GLN A 83 4.39 -4.55 11.61
C GLN A 83 5.29 -4.76 12.83
N LYS A 84 5.34 -5.99 13.35
CA LYS A 84 6.22 -6.37 14.45
C LYS A 84 7.70 -6.33 14.06
N GLU A 85 8.07 -6.87 12.89
CA GLU A 85 9.44 -6.83 12.37
C GLU A 85 9.96 -5.40 12.23
N LEU A 86 9.11 -4.49 11.75
CA LEU A 86 9.44 -3.08 11.55
C LEU A 86 9.32 -2.23 12.81
N ASN A 87 8.90 -2.82 13.94
CA ASN A 87 8.63 -2.11 15.19
C ASN A 87 7.69 -0.91 15.00
N CYS A 88 6.63 -1.10 14.22
CA CYS A 88 5.60 -0.10 14.03
C CYS A 88 5.02 0.32 15.39
N LYS A 89 5.02 1.63 15.65
CA LYS A 89 4.55 2.23 16.90
C LYS A 89 3.10 2.67 16.82
#